data_AF-A0A1G2IB01-F1
#
_entry.id   AF-A0A1G2IB01-F1
#
_cell.length_a   1.000
_cell.length_b   1.000
_cell.length_c   1.000
_cell.angle_alpha   90.00
_cell.angle_beta   90.00
_cell.angle_gamma   90.00
#
_symmetry.space_group_name_H-M   'P 1'
#
loop_
_entity.id
_entity.type
_entity.pdbx_description
1 polymer ?
#
loop_
_entity_poly.entity_id
_entity_poly.type
_entity_poly.pdbx_seq_one_letter_code
_entity_poly.pdbx_strand_id
1 'polypeptide(L)'
;MNKVNYSQLYQKLTKGIPQKTKDIFDRRFGVKTGNQETLESIGKSMGITRERVRQIEEAGFNFVKKQNKDTLDKTFAELVSYFEGKGGFKKEDVAINEIGGENTKPYVLFLLTLGEHFSRVCEKKDFYSFWSTIQNPEVKIKENLASLVKDVRTHGNLLIKKDFTDIFTLKSKLNREVLLSYLEVSKKIQENREGKIGLIDWPEIKPRGVRDRAFLVFKKHQKPLHFTMVAELIDEFGYNLPNKKTYPQTVHNELIKDLRFVLVGRGTYALQEWGYSPGTIKDVITKVLGEKKNALDKDEIVKEVLLQRLVAKNTVLMNLNNKKYFQKDEQGKYSLRKTQTA
;
A
#
# COMPACT_ATOMS: atom_id res chain seq x y z
N MET A 1 -17.10 27.05 13.78
CA MET A 1 -16.67 27.81 12.59
C MET A 1 -17.87 27.97 11.67
N ASN A 2 -18.30 29.19 11.38
CA ASN A 2 -19.34 29.40 10.36
C ASN A 2 -18.80 28.89 9.03
N LYS A 3 -19.45 27.87 8.46
CA LYS A 3 -18.98 27.22 7.24
C LYS A 3 -19.05 28.23 6.09
N VAL A 4 -17.90 28.67 5.59
CA VAL A 4 -17.81 29.60 4.47
C VAL A 4 -18.55 29.00 3.28
N ASN A 5 -19.54 29.70 2.75
CA ASN A 5 -20.22 29.26 1.53
C ASN A 5 -19.36 29.63 0.32
N TYR A 6 -18.48 28.71 -0.07
CA TYR A 6 -17.53 28.93 -1.17
C TYR A 6 -18.20 29.22 -2.53
N SER A 7 -19.41 28.70 -2.76
CA SER A 7 -20.19 29.01 -3.97
C SER A 7 -20.61 30.48 -3.99
N GLN A 8 -21.16 30.99 -2.89
CA GLN A 8 -21.54 32.40 -2.78
C GLN A 8 -20.32 33.32 -2.82
N LEU A 9 -19.21 32.90 -2.18
CA LEU A 9 -17.95 33.62 -2.25
C LEU A 9 -17.45 33.72 -3.69
N TYR A 10 -17.45 32.62 -4.45
CA TYR A 10 -17.07 32.64 -5.87
C TYR A 10 -17.94 33.60 -6.68
N GLN A 11 -19.26 33.59 -6.50
CA GLN A 11 -20.17 34.52 -7.18
C GLN A 11 -19.89 35.99 -6.82
N LYS A 12 -19.58 36.26 -5.55
CA LYS A 12 -19.19 37.60 -5.09
C LYS A 12 -17.87 38.05 -5.71
N LEU A 13 -16.84 37.20 -5.66
CA LEU A 13 -15.50 37.50 -6.16
C LEU A 13 -15.48 37.71 -7.67
N THR A 14 -16.31 36.96 -8.41
CA THR A 14 -16.43 37.06 -9.87
C THR A 14 -17.44 38.11 -10.34
N LYS A 15 -18.00 38.91 -9.44
CA LYS A 15 -18.91 40.00 -9.82
C LYS A 15 -18.14 41.08 -10.58
N GLY A 16 -18.64 41.47 -11.75
CA GLY A 16 -18.04 42.53 -12.57
C GLY A 16 -16.93 42.08 -13.53
N ILE A 17 -16.55 40.80 -13.55
CA ILE A 17 -15.67 40.28 -14.60
C ILE A 17 -16.43 40.17 -15.94
N PRO A 18 -15.77 40.36 -17.09
CA PRO A 18 -16.40 40.14 -18.39
C PRO A 18 -16.96 38.72 -18.52
N GLN A 19 -18.11 38.57 -19.19
CA GLN A 19 -18.78 37.26 -19.34
C GLN A 19 -17.85 36.20 -19.93
N LYS A 20 -17.04 36.57 -20.92
CA LYS A 20 -16.03 35.69 -21.53
C LYS A 20 -15.02 35.15 -20.51
N THR A 21 -14.55 35.99 -19.59
CA THR A 21 -13.62 35.58 -18.52
C THR A 21 -14.32 34.68 -17.50
N LYS A 22 -15.57 35.00 -17.16
CA LYS A 22 -16.39 34.16 -16.27
C LYS A 22 -16.61 32.76 -16.86
N ASP A 23 -16.92 32.68 -18.14
CA ASP A 23 -17.11 31.39 -18.83
C ASP A 23 -15.82 30.56 -18.84
N ILE A 24 -14.66 31.20 -19.02
CA ILE A 24 -13.36 30.51 -18.90
C ILE A 24 -13.16 29.98 -17.48
N PHE A 25 -13.43 30.77 -16.43
CA PHE A 25 -13.32 30.28 -15.05
C PHE A 25 -14.30 29.15 -14.74
N ASP A 26 -15.58 29.30 -15.12
CA ASP A 26 -16.61 28.28 -14.88
C ASP A 26 -16.20 26.93 -15.49
N ARG A 27 -15.63 26.94 -16.69
CA ARG A 27 -15.14 25.73 -17.39
C ARG A 27 -13.85 25.19 -16.82
N ARG A 28 -12.90 26.08 -16.51
CA ARG A 28 -11.58 25.71 -15.97
C ARG A 28 -11.71 24.96 -14.65
N PHE A 29 -12.60 25.44 -13.77
CA PHE A 29 -12.80 24.89 -12.44
C PHE A 29 -13.95 23.89 -12.35
N GLY A 30 -14.77 23.77 -13.39
CA GLY A 30 -15.91 22.85 -13.44
C GLY A 30 -17.09 23.33 -12.61
N VAL A 31 -17.34 24.63 -12.53
CA VAL A 31 -18.43 25.23 -11.73
C VAL A 31 -19.81 24.74 -12.18
N LYS A 32 -20.04 24.62 -13.49
CA LYS A 32 -21.33 24.20 -14.05
C LYS A 32 -21.43 22.68 -14.25
N THR A 33 -20.34 22.04 -14.66
CA THR A 33 -20.32 20.64 -15.12
C THR A 33 -19.74 19.68 -14.10
N GLY A 34 -19.11 20.17 -13.03
CA GLY A 34 -18.31 19.38 -12.08
C GLY A 34 -16.95 18.93 -12.62
N ASN A 35 -16.71 19.09 -13.93
CA ASN A 35 -15.51 18.61 -14.61
C ASN A 35 -14.64 19.77 -15.07
N GLN A 36 -13.35 19.70 -14.76
CA GLN A 36 -12.36 20.70 -15.14
C GLN A 36 -11.93 20.55 -16.58
N GLU A 37 -11.78 21.67 -17.28
CA GLU A 37 -11.25 21.69 -18.64
C GLU A 37 -9.81 22.24 -18.68
N THR A 38 -9.02 21.75 -19.63
CA THR A 38 -7.68 22.30 -19.88
C THR A 38 -7.78 23.64 -20.62
N LEU A 39 -6.80 24.54 -20.43
CA LEU A 39 -6.73 25.79 -21.19
C LEU A 39 -6.72 25.54 -22.71
N GLU A 40 -6.15 24.42 -23.15
CA GLU A 40 -6.14 23.99 -24.54
C GLU A 40 -7.53 23.58 -25.03
N SER A 41 -8.26 22.77 -24.25
CA SER A 41 -9.62 22.34 -24.58
C SER A 41 -10.59 23.53 -24.66
N ILE A 42 -10.49 24.45 -23.69
CA ILE A 42 -11.24 25.70 -23.69
C ILE A 42 -10.88 26.52 -24.94
N GLY A 43 -9.58 26.68 -25.24
CA GLY A 43 -9.12 27.44 -26.41
C GLY A 43 -9.68 26.91 -27.71
N LYS A 44 -9.60 25.58 -27.93
CA LYS A 44 -10.13 24.91 -29.12
C LYS A 44 -11.63 25.18 -29.31
N SER A 45 -12.43 25.06 -28.25
CA SER A 45 -13.88 25.30 -28.32
C SER A 45 -14.25 26.78 -28.52
N MET A 46 -13.40 27.71 -28.09
CA MET A 46 -13.62 29.15 -28.20
C MET A 46 -12.95 29.77 -29.44
N GLY A 47 -12.30 28.96 -30.28
CA GLY A 47 -11.58 29.43 -31.46
C GLY A 47 -10.37 30.32 -31.16
N ILE A 48 -9.72 30.13 -30.00
CA ILE A 48 -8.54 30.90 -29.58
C ILE A 48 -7.40 29.99 -29.12
N THR A 49 -6.17 30.51 -29.13
CA THR A 49 -5.00 29.73 -28.70
C THR A 49 -5.03 29.47 -27.18
N ARG A 50 -4.37 28.40 -26.73
CA ARG A 50 -4.16 28.11 -25.29
C ARG A 50 -3.59 29.31 -24.54
N GLU A 51 -2.61 29.98 -25.15
CA GLU A 51 -1.97 31.16 -24.56
C GLU A 51 -2.95 32.33 -24.42
N ARG A 52 -3.84 32.53 -25.40
CA ARG A 52 -4.87 33.55 -25.29
C ARG A 52 -5.86 33.26 -24.15
N VAL A 53 -6.22 31.99 -23.93
CA VAL A 53 -7.04 31.60 -22.76
C VAL A 53 -6.30 31.92 -21.46
N ARG A 54 -5.01 31.55 -21.36
CA ARG A 54 -4.16 31.83 -20.19
C ARG A 54 -4.11 33.33 -19.86
N GLN A 55 -3.94 34.19 -20.88
CA GLN A 55 -3.93 35.64 -20.70
C GLN A 55 -5.26 36.18 -20.17
N ILE A 56 -6.40 35.66 -20.68
CA ILE A 56 -7.73 36.09 -20.21
C ILE A 56 -7.97 35.61 -18.77
N GLU A 57 -7.54 34.39 -18.44
CA GLU A 57 -7.59 33.84 -17.07
C GLU A 57 -6.76 34.71 -16.11
N GLU A 58 -5.51 35.02 -16.46
CA GLU A 58 -4.60 35.86 -15.67
C GLU A 58 -5.15 37.28 -15.47
N ALA A 59 -5.68 37.90 -16.52
CA ALA A 59 -6.34 39.21 -16.42
C ALA A 59 -7.56 39.16 -15.48
N GLY A 60 -8.34 38.06 -15.54
CA GLY A 60 -9.45 37.81 -14.63
C GLY A 60 -9.00 37.69 -13.18
N PHE A 61 -7.95 36.93 -12.91
CA PHE A 61 -7.41 36.78 -11.55
C PHE A 61 -6.90 38.11 -11.00
N ASN A 62 -6.21 38.90 -11.81
CA ASN A 62 -5.74 40.23 -11.42
C ASN A 62 -6.90 41.18 -11.09
N PHE A 63 -7.99 41.13 -11.85
CA PHE A 63 -9.20 41.89 -11.52
C PHE A 63 -9.80 41.46 -10.18
N VAL A 64 -9.95 40.14 -9.97
CA VAL A 64 -10.52 39.58 -8.73
C VAL A 64 -9.67 39.97 -7.52
N LYS A 65 -8.34 39.85 -7.61
CA LYS A 65 -7.40 40.25 -6.56
C LYS A 65 -7.54 41.72 -6.19
N LYS A 66 -7.56 42.61 -7.19
CA LYS A 66 -7.64 44.07 -6.96
C LYS A 66 -8.95 44.50 -6.31
N GLN A 67 -10.09 43.92 -6.74
CA GLN A 67 -11.41 44.35 -6.27
C GLN A 67 -11.83 43.74 -4.93
N ASN A 68 -11.19 42.65 -4.50
CA ASN A 68 -11.65 41.87 -3.35
C ASN A 68 -10.56 41.64 -2.29
N LYS A 69 -9.54 42.50 -2.23
CA LYS A 69 -8.34 42.32 -1.39
C LYS A 69 -8.66 41.91 0.05
N ASP A 70 -9.44 42.68 0.79
CA ASP A 70 -9.74 42.38 2.20
C ASP A 70 -10.49 41.06 2.41
N THR A 71 -11.35 40.67 1.46
CA THR A 71 -12.06 39.38 1.53
C THR A 71 -11.11 38.22 1.25
N LEU A 72 -10.21 38.40 0.27
CA LEU A 72 -9.21 37.40 -0.10
C LEU A 72 -8.16 37.23 1.00
N ASP A 73 -7.64 38.31 1.58
CA ASP A 73 -6.62 38.25 2.63
C ASP A 73 -7.14 37.46 3.84
N LYS A 74 -8.38 37.70 4.28
CA LYS A 74 -9.03 36.91 5.35
C LYS A 74 -9.19 35.44 4.96
N THR A 75 -9.70 35.17 3.75
CA THR A 75 -9.93 33.80 3.27
C THR A 75 -8.61 33.04 3.14
N PHE A 76 -7.58 33.67 2.61
CA PHE A 76 -6.26 33.06 2.43
C PHE A 76 -5.56 32.84 3.76
N ALA A 77 -5.70 33.72 4.74
CA ALA A 77 -5.19 33.49 6.09
C ALA A 77 -5.79 32.21 6.71
N GLU A 78 -7.11 32.02 6.60
CA GLU A 78 -7.76 30.79 7.08
C GLU A 78 -7.25 29.52 6.37
N LEU A 79 -7.08 29.58 5.04
CA LEU A 79 -6.55 28.47 4.26
C LEU A 79 -5.07 28.18 4.57
N VAL A 80 -4.25 29.21 4.77
CA VAL A 80 -2.85 29.06 5.19
C VAL A 80 -2.78 28.39 6.55
N SER A 81 -3.55 28.87 7.54
CA SER A 81 -3.62 28.24 8.87
C SER A 81 -4.10 26.79 8.80
N TYR A 82 -5.02 26.45 7.89
CA TYR A 82 -5.41 25.07 7.63
C TYR A 82 -4.21 24.23 7.18
N PHE A 83 -3.45 24.67 6.16
CA PHE A 83 -2.29 23.91 5.70
C PHE A 83 -1.20 23.82 6.76
N GLU A 84 -0.89 24.90 7.47
CA GLU A 84 0.09 24.93 8.55
C GLU A 84 -0.24 23.91 9.66
N GLY A 85 -1.51 23.84 10.07
CA GLY A 85 -2.00 22.83 11.01
C GLY A 85 -1.84 21.38 10.53
N LYS A 86 -1.65 21.17 9.22
CA LYS A 86 -1.43 19.86 8.57
C LYS A 86 0.01 19.64 8.13
N GLY A 87 0.95 20.48 8.58
CA GLY A 87 2.37 20.39 8.23
C GLY A 87 2.77 21.13 6.97
N GLY A 88 1.92 22.04 6.48
CA GLY A 88 2.14 22.89 5.31
C GLY A 88 1.72 22.27 3.98
N PHE A 89 1.11 21.07 3.97
CA PHE A 89 0.66 20.41 2.75
C PHE A 89 -0.44 19.38 3.03
N LYS A 90 -1.24 19.05 2.01
CA LYS A 90 -2.31 18.04 2.09
C LYS A 90 -2.69 17.50 0.71
N LYS A 91 -3.05 16.21 0.64
CA LYS A 91 -3.51 15.55 -0.61
C LYS A 91 -4.69 16.33 -1.20
N GLU A 92 -4.71 16.56 -2.51
CA GLU A 92 -5.60 17.54 -3.14
C GLU A 92 -7.10 17.31 -2.85
N ASP A 93 -7.60 16.12 -3.17
CA ASP A 93 -8.98 15.69 -2.92
C ASP A 93 -9.35 15.75 -1.43
N VAL A 94 -8.42 15.38 -0.55
CA VAL A 94 -8.65 15.46 0.91
C VAL A 94 -8.74 16.91 1.37
N ALA A 95 -7.79 17.76 0.94
CA ALA A 95 -7.77 19.18 1.28
C ALA A 95 -9.05 19.89 0.83
N ILE A 96 -9.47 19.65 -0.42
CA ILE A 96 -10.68 20.24 -0.98
C ILE A 96 -11.92 19.83 -0.18
N ASN A 97 -12.02 18.54 0.17
CA ASN A 97 -13.16 18.02 0.91
C ASN A 97 -13.17 18.51 2.37
N GLU A 98 -12.02 18.56 3.05
CA GLU A 98 -11.93 19.08 4.43
C GLU A 98 -12.22 20.59 4.49
N ILE A 99 -11.77 21.37 3.50
CA ILE A 99 -11.96 22.83 3.46
C ILE A 99 -13.42 23.19 3.13
N GLY A 100 -13.95 22.66 2.03
CA GLY A 100 -15.26 23.08 1.51
C GLY A 100 -16.40 22.08 1.73
N GLY A 101 -16.10 20.79 1.83
CA GLY A 101 -17.07 19.70 1.83
C GLY A 101 -17.47 19.23 0.43
N GLU A 102 -18.59 18.54 0.36
CA GLU A 102 -19.14 18.02 -0.90
C GLU A 102 -19.57 19.15 -1.85
N ASN A 103 -19.43 18.92 -3.16
CA ASN A 103 -19.87 19.84 -4.22
C ASN A 103 -19.21 21.24 -4.22
N THR A 104 -18.18 21.50 -3.41
CA THR A 104 -17.46 22.78 -3.39
C THR A 104 -16.13 22.76 -4.13
N LYS A 105 -15.76 21.62 -4.72
CA LYS A 105 -14.48 21.42 -5.40
C LYS A 105 -14.10 22.54 -6.37
N PRO A 106 -14.99 23.02 -7.27
CA PRO A 106 -14.64 24.10 -8.21
C PRO A 106 -14.18 25.38 -7.50
N TYR A 107 -14.87 25.75 -6.43
CA TYR A 107 -14.67 27.02 -5.72
C TYR A 107 -13.41 27.00 -4.86
N VAL A 108 -13.14 25.88 -4.19
CA VAL A 108 -11.90 25.71 -3.41
C VAL A 108 -10.69 25.71 -4.35
N LEU A 109 -10.74 24.97 -5.47
CA LEU A 109 -9.66 25.02 -6.46
C LEU A 109 -9.44 26.41 -7.04
N PHE A 110 -10.50 27.16 -7.31
CA PHE A 110 -10.38 28.55 -7.78
C PHE A 110 -9.58 29.39 -6.77
N LEU A 111 -9.88 29.30 -5.49
CA LEU A 111 -9.18 30.05 -4.44
C LEU A 111 -7.72 29.61 -4.29
N LEU A 112 -7.45 28.30 -4.28
CA LEU A 112 -6.10 27.77 -4.19
C LEU A 112 -5.25 28.13 -5.41
N THR A 113 -5.87 28.24 -6.60
CA THR A 113 -5.18 28.68 -7.82
C THR A 113 -4.96 30.18 -7.86
N LEU A 114 -5.87 30.96 -7.26
CA LEU A 114 -5.78 32.42 -7.19
C LEU A 114 -4.70 32.90 -6.22
N GLY A 115 -4.54 32.23 -5.08
CA GLY A 115 -3.63 32.63 -4.01
C GLY A 115 -2.17 32.29 -4.28
N GLU A 116 -1.27 33.27 -4.11
CA GLU A 116 0.17 33.13 -4.38
C GLU A 116 0.91 32.30 -3.32
N HIS A 117 0.32 32.14 -2.14
CA HIS A 117 0.86 31.32 -1.06
C HIS A 117 0.71 29.82 -1.31
N PHE A 118 -0.13 29.42 -2.26
CA PHE A 118 -0.44 28.01 -2.52
C PHE A 118 0.26 27.53 -3.77
N SER A 119 0.82 26.33 -3.67
CA SER A 119 1.46 25.66 -4.78
C SER A 119 0.84 24.28 -4.95
N ARG A 120 0.47 23.95 -6.19
CA ARG A 120 -0.02 22.63 -6.55
C ARG A 120 1.14 21.79 -7.07
N VAL A 121 1.38 20.65 -6.45
CA VAL A 121 2.32 19.65 -6.97
C VAL A 121 1.52 18.56 -7.66
N CYS A 122 1.76 18.39 -8.96
CA CYS A 122 1.13 17.34 -9.75
C CYS A 122 1.65 15.96 -9.33
N GLU A 123 0.77 14.97 -9.42
CA GLU A 123 1.06 13.57 -9.15
C GLU A 123 2.36 13.08 -9.82
N LYS A 124 3.14 12.29 -9.06
CA LYS A 124 4.36 11.62 -9.51
C LYS A 124 4.32 10.13 -9.15
N LYS A 125 5.44 9.44 -9.36
CA LYS A 125 5.61 8.01 -9.05
C LYS A 125 5.43 7.70 -7.56
N ASP A 126 5.91 8.59 -6.68
CA ASP A 126 6.02 8.32 -5.25
C ASP A 126 4.87 8.94 -4.43
N PHE A 127 4.15 9.91 -5.00
CA PHE A 127 3.07 10.63 -4.32
C PHE A 127 1.92 11.04 -5.25
N TYR A 128 0.72 11.18 -4.68
CA TYR A 128 -0.47 11.75 -5.32
C TYR A 128 -0.38 13.28 -5.45
N SER A 129 -1.26 13.91 -6.24
CA SER A 129 -1.31 15.37 -6.32
C SER A 129 -1.66 15.99 -4.96
N PHE A 130 -1.02 17.10 -4.62
CA PHE A 130 -1.23 17.78 -3.34
C PHE A 130 -1.07 19.30 -3.46
N TRP A 131 -1.64 20.02 -2.49
CA TRP A 131 -1.45 21.46 -2.32
C TRP A 131 -0.54 21.74 -1.13
N SER A 132 0.25 22.80 -1.22
CA SER A 132 1.21 23.16 -0.18
C SER A 132 1.45 24.67 -0.08
N THR A 133 1.74 25.13 1.14
CA THR A 133 2.24 26.48 1.45
C THR A 133 3.76 26.52 1.66
N ILE A 134 4.44 25.37 1.52
CA ILE A 134 5.88 25.24 1.76
C ILE A 134 6.65 25.66 0.51
N GLN A 135 7.80 26.32 0.70
CA GLN A 135 8.75 26.56 -0.40
C GLN A 135 9.41 25.26 -0.88
N ASN A 136 9.47 25.07 -2.20
CA ASN A 136 10.00 23.87 -2.87
C ASN A 136 9.38 22.56 -2.34
N PRO A 137 8.04 22.44 -2.36
CA PRO A 137 7.34 21.36 -1.68
C PRO A 137 7.65 20.00 -2.31
N GLU A 138 7.81 19.91 -3.63
CA GLU A 138 8.12 18.65 -4.33
C GLU A 138 9.40 17.99 -3.78
N VAL A 139 10.47 18.77 -3.59
CA VAL A 139 11.75 18.26 -3.10
C VAL A 139 11.63 17.82 -1.64
N LYS A 140 11.13 18.71 -0.76
CA LYS A 140 11.01 18.44 0.68
C LYS A 140 10.10 17.26 0.98
N ILE A 141 8.94 17.18 0.34
CA ILE A 141 8.00 16.07 0.55
C ILE A 141 8.61 14.76 0.05
N LYS A 142 9.30 14.76 -1.08
CA LYS A 142 9.98 13.57 -1.61
C LYS A 142 11.07 13.06 -0.66
N GLU A 143 11.91 13.94 -0.14
CA GLU A 143 13.00 13.58 0.78
C GLU A 143 12.48 13.03 2.11
N ASN A 144 11.53 13.72 2.73
CA ASN A 144 10.91 13.27 3.98
C ASN A 144 10.14 11.96 3.80
N LEU A 145 9.44 11.80 2.67
CA LEU A 145 8.75 10.54 2.36
C LEU A 145 9.74 9.39 2.15
N ALA A 146 10.87 9.63 1.50
CA ALA A 146 11.93 8.64 1.35
C ALA A 146 12.52 8.21 2.71
N SER A 147 12.73 9.18 3.62
CA SER A 147 13.14 8.91 5.00
C SER A 147 12.11 8.07 5.75
N LEU A 148 10.83 8.45 5.69
CA LEU A 148 9.74 7.71 6.32
C LEU A 148 9.62 6.28 5.77
N VAL A 149 9.74 6.09 4.45
CA VAL A 149 9.75 4.76 3.83
C VAL A 149 10.90 3.91 4.34
N LYS A 150 12.10 4.48 4.52
CA LYS A 150 13.24 3.78 5.11
C LYS A 150 12.95 3.38 6.55
N ASP A 151 12.36 4.27 7.34
CA ASP A 151 12.00 4.01 8.73
C ASP A 151 10.95 2.90 8.88
N VAL A 152 9.91 2.91 8.03
CA VAL A 152 8.90 1.85 7.98
C VAL A 152 9.52 0.52 7.58
N ARG A 153 10.45 0.53 6.60
CA ARG A 153 11.18 -0.66 6.18
C ARG A 153 12.04 -1.25 7.30
N THR A 154 12.73 -0.41 8.06
CA THR A 154 13.53 -0.85 9.21
C THR A 154 12.67 -1.40 10.35
N HIS A 155 11.48 -0.83 10.56
CA HIS A 155 10.54 -1.37 11.55
C HIS A 155 10.01 -2.75 11.16
N GLY A 156 9.71 -2.97 9.88
CA GLY A 156 9.43 -4.29 9.31
C GLY A 156 8.07 -4.90 9.62
N ASN A 157 7.25 -4.27 10.47
CA ASN A 157 5.91 -4.77 10.81
C ASN A 157 4.80 -3.86 10.28
N LEU A 158 3.64 -4.46 10.04
CA LEU A 158 2.40 -3.72 9.77
C LEU A 158 1.88 -3.08 11.06
N LEU A 159 1.40 -1.85 10.95
CA LEU A 159 0.93 -1.07 12.09
C LEU A 159 -0.48 -0.56 11.84
N ILE A 160 -1.34 -0.58 12.86
CA ILE A 160 -2.59 0.18 12.76
C ILE A 160 -2.28 1.68 12.76
N LYS A 161 -3.20 2.50 12.23
CA LYS A 161 -3.00 3.95 12.07
C LYS A 161 -2.54 4.67 13.34
N LYS A 162 -3.10 4.29 14.50
CA LYS A 162 -2.73 4.86 15.81
C LYS A 162 -1.26 4.57 16.15
N ASP A 163 -0.87 3.29 16.13
CA ASP A 163 0.47 2.85 16.47
C ASP A 163 1.50 3.40 15.49
N PHE A 164 1.15 3.49 14.19
CA PHE A 164 1.98 4.15 13.19
C PHE A 164 2.28 5.60 13.58
N THR A 165 1.25 6.38 13.92
CA THR A 165 1.47 7.77 14.35
C THR A 165 2.29 7.83 15.62
N ASP A 166 1.99 7.02 16.64
CA ASP A 166 2.67 7.09 17.93
C ASP A 166 4.17 6.73 17.79
N ILE A 167 4.51 5.67 17.04
CA ILE A 167 5.89 5.25 16.81
C ILE A 167 6.68 6.28 15.98
N PHE A 168 6.13 6.74 14.86
CA PHE A 168 6.89 7.59 13.93
C PHE A 168 6.91 9.06 14.34
N THR A 169 5.99 9.54 15.20
CA THR A 169 6.10 10.90 15.78
C THR A 169 7.36 11.01 16.65
N LEU A 170 7.61 10.02 17.51
CA LEU A 170 8.80 9.97 18.37
C LEU A 170 10.11 9.95 17.56
N LYS A 171 10.11 9.24 16.44
CA LYS A 171 11.30 9.05 15.60
C LYS A 171 11.61 10.24 14.68
N SER A 172 10.58 10.83 14.09
CA SER A 172 10.74 11.80 12.99
C SER A 172 10.70 13.27 13.42
N LYS A 173 10.44 13.56 14.71
CA LYS A 173 10.12 14.91 15.22
C LYS A 173 8.91 15.57 14.52
N LEU A 174 8.16 14.82 13.71
CA LEU A 174 6.94 15.29 13.07
C LEU A 174 5.78 15.08 14.04
N ASN A 175 4.85 16.04 14.07
CA ASN A 175 3.61 15.84 14.81
C ASN A 175 2.67 14.86 14.08
N ARG A 176 1.62 14.45 14.78
CA ARG A 176 0.64 13.47 14.27
C ARG A 176 -0.02 13.91 12.96
N GLU A 177 -0.47 15.16 12.87
CA GLU A 177 -1.16 15.69 11.69
C GLU A 177 -0.26 15.68 10.46
N VAL A 178 1.01 16.03 10.62
CA VAL A 178 2.00 16.01 9.53
C VAL A 178 2.19 14.59 9.00
N LEU A 179 2.29 13.58 9.88
CA LEU A 179 2.40 12.18 9.47
C LEU A 179 1.16 11.71 8.71
N LEU A 180 -0.04 12.13 9.13
CA LEU A 180 -1.28 11.83 8.41
C LEU A 180 -1.26 12.43 7.00
N SER A 181 -0.79 13.67 6.84
CA SER A 181 -0.60 14.29 5.52
C SER A 181 0.39 13.50 4.65
N TYR A 182 1.48 12.99 5.22
CA TYR A 182 2.41 12.11 4.50
C TYR A 182 1.78 10.80 4.06
N LEU A 183 0.99 10.15 4.93
CA LEU A 183 0.30 8.91 4.62
C LEU A 183 -0.70 9.08 3.47
N GLU A 184 -1.45 10.18 3.48
CA GLU A 184 -2.42 10.47 2.42
C GLU A 184 -1.74 10.73 1.07
N VAL A 185 -0.65 11.49 1.07
CA VAL A 185 0.08 11.85 -0.15
C VAL A 185 0.89 10.68 -0.70
N SER A 186 1.33 9.75 0.14
CA SER A 186 2.20 8.64 -0.25
C SER A 186 1.53 7.61 -1.18
N LYS A 187 2.25 7.21 -2.23
CA LYS A 187 1.94 6.01 -3.03
C LYS A 187 2.75 4.78 -2.59
N LYS A 188 3.71 4.96 -1.68
CA LYS A 188 4.64 3.93 -1.22
C LYS A 188 4.23 3.30 0.09
N ILE A 189 3.54 4.06 0.92
CA ILE A 189 3.00 3.66 2.22
C ILE A 189 1.49 3.71 2.07
N GLN A 190 0.81 2.59 2.27
CA GLN A 190 -0.63 2.49 2.09
C GLN A 190 -1.26 1.69 3.22
N GLU A 191 -2.55 1.94 3.43
CA GLU A 191 -3.40 1.18 4.34
C GLU A 191 -4.07 0.05 3.56
N ASN A 192 -4.07 -1.15 4.14
CA ASN A 192 -4.78 -2.30 3.58
C ASN A 192 -6.25 -2.34 4.03
N ARG A 193 -7.00 -3.35 3.59
CA ARG A 193 -8.44 -3.49 3.93
C ARG A 193 -8.72 -3.71 5.43
N GLU A 194 -7.70 -4.11 6.20
CA GLU A 194 -7.80 -4.34 7.65
C GLU A 194 -7.42 -3.10 8.46
N GLY A 195 -7.17 -1.96 7.82
CA GLY A 195 -6.75 -0.73 8.47
C GLY A 195 -5.27 -0.72 8.92
N LYS A 196 -4.46 -1.65 8.39
CA LYS A 196 -3.04 -1.75 8.69
C LYS A 196 -2.21 -1.05 7.62
N ILE A 197 -1.22 -0.30 8.06
CA ILE A 197 -0.31 0.52 7.26
C ILE A 197 1.00 -0.22 7.06
N GLY A 198 1.52 -0.15 5.83
CA GLY A 198 2.82 -0.70 5.47
C GLY A 198 3.25 -0.27 4.08
N LEU A 199 4.33 -0.87 3.58
CA LEU A 199 4.85 -0.56 2.25
C LEU A 199 4.07 -1.28 1.14
N ILE A 200 3.90 -0.63 -0.01
CA ILE A 200 3.17 -1.18 -1.17
C ILE A 200 3.87 -2.39 -1.84
N ASP A 201 5.11 -2.68 -1.48
CA ASP A 201 5.81 -3.89 -1.88
C ASP A 201 5.63 -5.06 -0.90
N TRP A 202 4.98 -4.83 0.25
CA TRP A 202 4.59 -5.89 1.17
C TRP A 202 3.32 -6.61 0.65
N PRO A 203 3.34 -7.96 0.55
CA PRO A 203 2.19 -8.77 0.17
C PRO A 203 0.92 -8.46 0.97
N GLU A 204 1.06 -8.11 2.25
CA GLU A 204 0.01 -7.76 3.20
C GLU A 204 -0.68 -6.42 2.90
N ILE A 205 -0.02 -5.54 2.13
CA ILE A 205 -0.56 -4.25 1.71
C ILE A 205 -1.12 -4.34 0.31
N LYS A 206 -0.36 -4.90 -0.64
CA LYS A 206 -0.77 -5.01 -2.03
C LYS A 206 -0.33 -6.34 -2.65
N PRO A 207 -1.13 -7.41 -2.53
CA PRO A 207 -0.79 -8.71 -3.10
C PRO A 207 -0.79 -8.64 -4.64
N ARG A 208 0.32 -9.02 -5.29
CA ARG A 208 0.52 -8.83 -6.74
C ARG A 208 0.14 -10.03 -7.59
N GLY A 209 -0.13 -11.17 -6.97
CA GLY A 209 -0.47 -12.41 -7.67
C GLY A 209 -0.92 -13.51 -6.73
N VAL A 210 -1.10 -14.71 -7.27
CA VAL A 210 -1.62 -15.87 -6.54
C VAL A 210 -0.70 -16.27 -5.38
N ARG A 211 0.63 -16.23 -5.57
CA ARG A 211 1.62 -16.47 -4.50
C ARG A 211 1.42 -15.58 -3.27
N ASP A 212 1.17 -14.29 -3.46
CA ASP A 212 1.01 -13.35 -2.35
C ASP A 212 -0.35 -13.56 -1.67
N ARG A 213 -1.41 -13.82 -2.45
CA ARG A 213 -2.73 -14.13 -1.89
C ARG A 213 -2.69 -15.43 -1.07
N ALA A 214 -1.99 -16.45 -1.57
CA ALA A 214 -1.77 -17.68 -0.83
C ALA A 214 -1.01 -17.41 0.47
N PHE A 215 0.04 -16.58 0.43
CA PHE A 215 0.77 -16.16 1.64
C PHE A 215 -0.15 -15.52 2.68
N LEU A 216 -1.09 -14.65 2.27
CA LEU A 216 -2.08 -14.05 3.17
C LEU A 216 -3.02 -15.11 3.77
N VAL A 217 -3.47 -16.08 2.98
CA VAL A 217 -4.29 -17.20 3.49
C VAL A 217 -3.53 -17.95 4.59
N PHE A 218 -2.26 -18.31 4.35
CA PHE A 218 -1.46 -19.00 5.36
C PHE A 218 -1.24 -18.15 6.61
N LYS A 219 -0.91 -16.86 6.48
CA LYS A 219 -0.76 -15.94 7.61
C LYS A 219 -2.02 -15.83 8.46
N LYS A 220 -3.19 -15.82 7.82
CA LYS A 220 -4.50 -15.74 8.49
C LYS A 220 -4.91 -17.05 9.15
N HIS A 221 -4.71 -18.19 8.48
CA HIS A 221 -5.13 -19.50 8.99
C HIS A 221 -4.16 -20.15 9.97
N GLN A 222 -2.88 -19.80 9.92
CA GLN A 222 -1.83 -20.26 10.85
C GLN A 222 -1.67 -21.79 10.96
N LYS A 223 -1.97 -22.53 9.89
CA LYS A 223 -1.78 -23.99 9.82
C LYS A 223 -1.47 -24.47 8.39
N PRO A 224 -0.85 -25.65 8.22
CA PRO A 224 -0.66 -26.23 6.90
C PRO A 224 -1.99 -26.49 6.18
N LEU A 225 -2.01 -26.28 4.86
CA LEU A 225 -3.23 -26.38 4.04
C LEU A 225 -2.95 -27.05 2.71
N HIS A 226 -3.93 -27.82 2.23
CA HIS A 226 -3.92 -28.36 0.88
C HIS A 226 -4.13 -27.24 -0.16
N PHE A 227 -3.44 -27.29 -1.30
CA PHE A 227 -3.49 -26.21 -2.31
C PHE A 227 -4.90 -25.92 -2.85
N THR A 228 -5.80 -26.92 -2.86
CA THR A 228 -7.21 -26.72 -3.23
C THR A 228 -7.93 -25.85 -2.21
N MET A 229 -7.74 -26.11 -0.92
CA MET A 229 -8.29 -25.31 0.17
C MET A 229 -7.73 -23.89 0.14
N VAL A 230 -6.45 -23.73 -0.18
CA VAL A 230 -5.85 -22.41 -0.36
C VAL A 230 -6.55 -21.63 -1.49
N ALA A 231 -6.86 -22.29 -2.62
CA ALA A 231 -7.59 -21.65 -3.71
C ALA A 231 -9.00 -21.21 -3.29
N GLU A 232 -9.73 -22.05 -2.55
CA GLU A 232 -11.05 -21.74 -2.00
C GLU A 232 -11.00 -20.54 -1.05
N LEU A 233 -10.04 -20.53 -0.12
CA LEU A 233 -9.87 -19.46 0.87
C LEU A 233 -9.42 -18.13 0.26
N ILE A 234 -8.67 -18.14 -0.84
CA ILE A 234 -8.31 -16.91 -1.58
C ILE A 234 -9.59 -16.22 -2.08
N ASP A 235 -10.55 -17.00 -2.59
CA ASP A 235 -11.82 -16.47 -3.09
C ASP A 235 -12.75 -16.08 -1.93
N GLU A 236 -12.84 -16.91 -0.88
CA GLU A 236 -13.65 -16.64 0.32
C GLU A 236 -13.24 -15.34 1.04
N PHE A 237 -11.94 -15.10 1.20
CA PHE A 237 -11.43 -13.86 1.81
C PHE A 237 -11.46 -12.66 0.87
N GLY A 238 -11.95 -12.83 -0.37
CA GLY A 238 -12.02 -11.76 -1.36
C GLY A 238 -10.65 -11.22 -1.77
N TYR A 239 -9.58 -12.03 -1.65
CA TYR A 239 -8.23 -11.65 -2.08
C TYR A 239 -8.09 -11.72 -3.61
N ASN A 240 -8.99 -12.41 -4.30
CA ASN A 240 -9.11 -12.38 -5.74
C ASN A 240 -9.94 -11.17 -6.25
N LEU A 241 -9.93 -10.96 -7.56
CA LEU A 241 -10.79 -9.98 -8.19
C LEU A 241 -12.25 -10.42 -8.09
N PRO A 242 -13.21 -9.49 -7.90
CA PRO A 242 -14.63 -9.81 -7.99
C PRO A 242 -14.94 -10.58 -9.28
N ASN A 243 -15.78 -11.60 -9.18
CA ASN A 243 -16.21 -12.46 -10.30
C ASN A 243 -15.07 -13.25 -10.99
N LYS A 244 -13.91 -13.42 -10.35
CA LYS A 244 -12.87 -14.35 -10.80
C LYS A 244 -12.69 -15.48 -9.80
N LYS A 245 -12.59 -16.71 -10.30
CA LYS A 245 -12.28 -17.89 -9.51
C LYS A 245 -10.77 -18.14 -9.47
N THR A 246 -10.25 -18.55 -8.32
CA THR A 246 -8.87 -18.99 -8.18
C THR A 246 -8.78 -20.47 -8.58
N TYR A 247 -7.90 -20.78 -9.52
CA TYR A 247 -7.71 -22.16 -9.99
C TYR A 247 -6.71 -22.90 -9.09
N PRO A 248 -7.07 -24.09 -8.54
CA PRO A 248 -6.18 -24.87 -7.69
C PRO A 248 -4.85 -25.22 -8.34
N GLN A 249 -4.83 -25.54 -9.64
CA GLN A 249 -3.59 -25.86 -10.36
C GLN A 249 -2.63 -24.66 -10.40
N THR A 250 -3.17 -23.45 -10.57
CA THR A 250 -2.36 -22.21 -10.53
C THR A 250 -1.76 -22.00 -9.15
N VAL A 251 -2.55 -22.17 -8.09
CA VAL A 251 -2.05 -22.10 -6.71
C VAL A 251 -0.92 -23.11 -6.50
N HIS A 252 -1.13 -24.38 -6.88
CA HIS A 252 -0.13 -25.42 -6.73
C HIS A 252 1.21 -25.05 -7.41
N ASN A 253 1.16 -24.60 -8.67
CA ASN A 253 2.34 -24.21 -9.42
C ASN A 253 3.07 -23.01 -8.79
N GLU A 254 2.34 -22.04 -8.26
CA GLU A 254 2.92 -20.86 -7.62
C GLU A 254 3.51 -21.19 -6.24
N LEU A 255 2.89 -22.10 -5.47
CA LEU A 255 3.44 -22.58 -4.20
C LEU A 255 4.75 -23.35 -4.37
N ILE A 256 4.91 -24.11 -5.46
CA ILE A 256 6.16 -24.83 -5.77
C ILE A 256 7.32 -23.85 -6.06
N LYS A 257 7.02 -22.73 -6.74
CA LYS A 257 8.05 -21.78 -7.23
C LYS A 257 8.52 -20.79 -6.17
N ASP A 258 7.80 -20.65 -5.06
CA ASP A 258 8.07 -19.62 -4.06
C ASP A 258 8.63 -20.24 -2.78
N LEU A 259 9.84 -19.81 -2.41
CA LEU A 259 10.61 -20.35 -1.28
C LEU A 259 9.94 -20.16 0.08
N ARG A 260 8.95 -19.24 0.19
CA ARG A 260 8.19 -19.06 1.43
C ARG A 260 7.35 -20.28 1.80
N PHE A 261 7.06 -21.16 0.84
CA PHE A 261 6.21 -22.33 1.06
C PHE A 261 7.04 -23.62 1.05
N VAL A 262 6.66 -24.53 1.94
CA VAL A 262 7.28 -25.85 2.08
C VAL A 262 6.20 -26.90 1.88
N LEU A 263 6.44 -27.86 0.98
CA LEU A 263 5.58 -29.03 0.81
C LEU A 263 5.80 -29.99 2.00
N VAL A 264 4.78 -30.10 2.86
CA VAL A 264 4.83 -30.90 4.09
C VAL A 264 4.02 -32.20 4.00
N GLY A 265 3.14 -32.32 3.01
CA GLY A 265 2.34 -33.51 2.74
C GLY A 265 1.89 -33.53 1.27
N ARG A 266 1.15 -34.57 0.84
CA ARG A 266 0.64 -34.64 -0.55
C ARG A 266 -0.26 -33.44 -0.83
N GLY A 267 0.20 -32.53 -1.69
CA GLY A 267 -0.47 -31.27 -2.01
C GLY A 267 -0.65 -30.30 -0.84
N THR A 268 -0.02 -30.56 0.31
CA THR A 268 -0.18 -29.77 1.55
C THR A 268 1.06 -28.94 1.79
N TYR A 269 0.86 -27.64 1.95
CA TYR A 269 1.93 -26.67 2.12
C TYR A 269 1.85 -26.00 3.49
N ALA A 270 3.00 -25.51 3.95
CA ALA A 270 3.15 -24.70 5.16
C ALA A 270 4.09 -23.53 4.87
N LEU A 271 4.09 -22.51 5.73
CA LEU A 271 5.10 -21.45 5.63
C LEU A 271 6.45 -21.92 6.18
N GLN A 272 7.53 -21.57 5.49
CA GLN A 272 8.88 -21.88 5.91
C GLN A 272 9.23 -21.28 7.28
N GLU A 273 8.74 -20.06 7.56
CA GLU A 273 8.93 -19.37 8.84
C GLU A 273 8.35 -20.12 10.05
N TRP A 274 7.46 -21.09 9.85
CA TRP A 274 6.93 -21.93 10.93
C TRP A 274 7.90 -23.05 11.34
N GLY A 275 9.10 -23.11 10.76
CA GLY A 275 10.13 -24.08 11.11
C GLY A 275 10.09 -25.39 10.32
N TYR A 276 9.27 -25.46 9.26
CA TYR A 276 9.25 -26.61 8.36
C TYR A 276 10.49 -26.60 7.46
N SER A 277 11.23 -27.70 7.43
CA SER A 277 12.40 -27.86 6.56
C SER A 277 11.97 -28.31 5.16
N PRO A 278 12.55 -27.80 4.06
CA PRO A 278 12.29 -28.32 2.71
C PRO A 278 12.88 -29.72 2.51
N GLY A 279 12.50 -30.39 1.42
CA GLY A 279 13.06 -31.69 1.01
C GLY A 279 12.11 -32.88 1.18
N THR A 280 12.59 -34.06 0.81
CA THR A 280 11.83 -35.32 0.88
C THR A 280 11.81 -35.89 2.31
N ILE A 281 10.98 -36.90 2.55
CA ILE A 281 10.96 -37.64 3.83
C ILE A 281 12.36 -38.18 4.16
N LYS A 282 13.08 -38.70 3.15
CA LYS A 282 14.46 -39.15 3.29
C LYS A 282 15.37 -38.02 3.78
N ASP A 283 15.25 -36.82 3.22
CA ASP A 283 16.11 -35.69 3.62
C ASP A 283 15.84 -35.25 5.06
N VAL A 284 14.56 -35.27 5.49
CA VAL A 284 14.18 -35.00 6.88
C VAL A 284 14.73 -36.07 7.83
N ILE A 285 14.57 -37.37 7.49
CA ILE A 285 15.14 -38.47 8.29
C ILE A 285 16.66 -38.29 8.41
N THR A 286 17.34 -37.97 7.31
CA THR A 286 18.79 -37.74 7.31
C THR A 286 19.19 -36.60 8.22
N LYS A 287 18.43 -35.49 8.21
CA LYS A 287 18.66 -34.35 9.09
C LYS A 287 18.49 -34.74 10.57
N VAL A 288 17.40 -35.42 10.91
CA VAL A 288 17.12 -35.90 12.29
C VAL A 288 18.25 -36.79 12.81
N LEU A 289 18.72 -37.74 11.99
CA LEU A 289 19.83 -38.64 12.34
C LEU A 289 21.21 -37.95 12.36
N GLY A 290 21.38 -36.88 11.59
CA GLY A 290 22.64 -36.11 11.55
C GLY A 290 22.79 -35.14 12.73
N GLU A 291 21.69 -34.55 13.20
CA GLU A 291 21.67 -33.60 14.32
C GLU A 291 21.86 -34.32 15.67
N LYS A 292 21.29 -35.52 15.82
CA LYS A 292 21.47 -36.34 17.02
C LYS A 292 22.67 -37.27 16.78
N LYS A 293 23.83 -36.96 17.37
CA LYS A 293 25.11 -37.70 17.23
C LYS A 293 25.07 -39.21 17.57
N ASN A 294 23.94 -39.72 18.06
CA ASN A 294 23.75 -41.11 18.50
C ASN A 294 22.64 -41.79 17.68
N ALA A 295 22.72 -43.11 17.52
CA ALA A 295 21.69 -43.91 16.88
C ALA A 295 20.35 -43.78 17.64
N LEU A 296 19.25 -43.51 16.91
CA LEU A 296 17.92 -43.25 17.47
C LEU A 296 17.01 -44.46 17.32
N ASP A 297 16.04 -44.57 18.23
CA ASP A 297 14.99 -45.56 18.09
C ASP A 297 14.04 -45.22 16.92
N LYS A 298 13.44 -46.26 16.35
CA LYS A 298 12.44 -46.16 15.29
C LYS A 298 11.30 -45.20 15.63
N ASP A 299 10.73 -45.30 16.83
CA ASP A 299 9.58 -44.49 17.22
C ASP A 299 9.96 -43.02 17.47
N GLU A 300 11.19 -42.76 17.94
CA GLU A 300 11.73 -41.40 18.07
C GLU A 300 11.88 -40.74 16.70
N ILE A 301 12.43 -41.44 15.71
CA ILE A 301 12.58 -40.89 14.36
C ILE A 301 11.22 -40.62 13.72
N VAL A 302 10.27 -41.55 13.89
CA VAL A 302 8.89 -41.34 13.41
C VAL A 302 8.30 -40.08 14.03
N LYS A 303 8.43 -39.90 15.34
CA LYS A 303 7.90 -38.72 16.05
C LYS A 303 8.48 -37.42 15.48
N GLU A 304 9.80 -37.33 15.33
CA GLU A 304 10.47 -36.14 14.80
C GLU A 304 10.10 -35.85 13.34
N VAL A 305 10.00 -36.87 12.51
CA VAL A 305 9.59 -36.71 11.09
C VAL A 305 8.14 -36.26 10.99
N LEU A 306 7.23 -36.76 11.83
CA LEU A 306 5.83 -36.36 11.83
C LEU A 306 5.61 -34.91 12.30
N LEU A 307 6.52 -34.35 13.10
CA LEU A 307 6.50 -32.91 13.40
C LEU A 307 6.80 -32.05 12.17
N GLN A 308 7.60 -32.57 11.24
CA GLN A 308 8.05 -31.86 10.04
C GLN A 308 7.23 -32.22 8.77
N ARG A 309 6.53 -33.36 8.76
CA ARG A 309 5.80 -33.89 7.60
C ARG A 309 4.46 -34.48 7.99
N LEU A 310 3.40 -34.03 7.32
CA LEU A 310 2.04 -34.53 7.48
C LEU A 310 1.85 -35.78 6.61
N VAL A 311 2.40 -36.89 7.07
CA VAL A 311 2.36 -38.20 6.39
C VAL A 311 1.98 -39.32 7.36
N ALA A 312 1.58 -40.49 6.84
CA ALA A 312 1.28 -41.64 7.69
C ALA A 312 2.57 -42.25 8.28
N LYS A 313 2.49 -42.80 9.50
CA LYS A 313 3.61 -43.52 10.16
C LYS A 313 4.25 -44.55 9.22
N ASN A 314 3.45 -45.34 8.52
CA ASN A 314 3.92 -46.37 7.59
C ASN A 314 4.80 -45.81 6.46
N THR A 315 4.52 -44.60 5.97
CA THR A 315 5.31 -43.96 4.93
C THR A 315 6.73 -43.63 5.43
N VAL A 316 6.85 -43.20 6.69
CA VAL A 316 8.16 -42.94 7.33
C VAL A 316 8.93 -44.26 7.49
N LEU A 317 8.25 -45.30 7.98
CA LEU A 317 8.85 -46.63 8.17
C LEU A 317 9.35 -47.24 6.87
N MET A 318 8.60 -47.07 5.78
CA MET A 318 9.00 -47.54 4.46
C MET A 318 10.27 -46.84 3.97
N ASN A 319 10.42 -45.54 4.25
CA ASN A 319 11.64 -44.78 3.90
C ASN A 319 12.84 -45.21 4.77
N LEU A 320 12.62 -45.48 6.06
CA LEU A 320 13.67 -45.98 6.98
C LEU A 320 14.22 -47.35 6.56
N ASN A 321 13.42 -48.18 5.88
CA ASN A 321 13.86 -49.46 5.35
C ASN A 321 14.80 -49.34 4.13
N ASN A 322 15.05 -48.13 3.63
CA ASN A 322 15.95 -47.92 2.51
C ASN A 322 17.42 -48.12 2.94
N LYS A 323 17.91 -49.36 2.79
CA LYS A 323 19.27 -49.80 3.12
C LYS A 323 20.39 -49.04 2.40
N LYS A 324 20.06 -48.28 1.34
CA LYS A 324 21.04 -47.43 0.65
C LYS A 324 21.49 -46.25 1.52
N TYR A 325 20.59 -45.72 2.36
CA TYR A 325 20.82 -44.49 3.12
C TYR A 325 20.86 -44.71 4.63
N PHE A 326 20.10 -45.69 5.13
CA PHE A 326 19.94 -45.93 6.56
C PHE A 326 20.36 -47.36 6.92
N GLN A 327 20.99 -47.51 8.07
CA GLN A 327 21.37 -48.81 8.63
C GLN A 327 20.74 -48.97 10.02
N LYS A 328 20.38 -50.21 10.36
CA LYS A 328 19.77 -50.59 11.63
C LYS A 328 20.71 -51.55 12.35
N ASP A 329 20.99 -51.30 13.62
CA ASP A 329 21.80 -52.18 14.47
C ASP A 329 20.99 -53.32 15.09
N GLU A 330 21.67 -54.24 15.78
CA GLU A 330 21.07 -55.38 16.48
C GLU A 330 20.11 -54.96 17.61
N GLN A 331 20.29 -53.76 18.16
CA GLN A 331 19.46 -53.17 19.21
C GLN A 331 18.23 -52.44 18.67
N GLY A 332 18.09 -52.38 17.35
CA GLY A 332 16.94 -51.78 16.69
C GLY A 332 17.08 -50.30 16.35
N LYS A 333 18.23 -49.68 16.64
CA LYS A 333 18.48 -48.26 16.42
C LYS A 333 18.98 -47.98 15.01
N TYR A 334 18.64 -46.81 14.50
CA TYR A 334 18.98 -46.39 13.15
C TYR A 334 20.09 -45.35 13.13
N SER A 335 20.96 -45.44 12.12
CA SER A 335 22.01 -44.46 11.84
C SER A 335 22.17 -44.22 10.35
N LEU A 336 22.84 -43.12 9.99
CA LEU A 336 23.22 -42.85 8.61
C LEU A 336 24.26 -43.85 8.15
N ARG A 337 24.06 -44.42 6.96
CA ARG A 337 25.08 -45.26 6.34
C ARG A 337 26.21 -44.35 5.87
N LYS A 338 27.44 -44.55 6.39
CA LYS A 338 28.63 -43.85 5.89
C LYS A 338 28.80 -44.22 4.42
N THR A 339 28.56 -43.28 3.52
CA THR A 339 28.96 -43.44 2.12
C THR A 339 30.48 -43.56 2.11
N GLN A 340 31.03 -44.65 1.57
CA GLN A 340 32.44 -44.66 1.16
C GLN A 340 32.59 -43.55 0.13
N THR A 341 33.27 -42.47 0.50
CA THR A 341 33.85 -41.54 -0.46
C THR A 341 34.87 -42.33 -1.27
N ALA A 342 34.61 -42.48 -2.57
CA ALA A 342 35.64 -42.82 -3.53
C ALA A 342 36.39 -41.54 -3.90
#